data_AF-A0A2N9LYF8-F1
#
_entry.id   AF-A0A2N9LYF8-F1
#
_cell.length_a   1.000
_cell.length_b   1.000
_cell.length_c   1.000
_cell.angle_alpha   90.00
_cell.angle_beta   90.00
_cell.angle_gamma   90.00
#
_symmetry.space_group_name_H-M   'P 1'
#
loop_
_entity.id
_entity.type
_entity.pdbx_description
1 polymer ?
#
loop_
_entity_poly.entity_id
_entity_poly.type
_entity_poly.pdbx_seq_one_letter_code
_entity_poly.pdbx_strand_id
1 'polypeptide(L)'
;MPSADYLRGRRSQRGQTILLIAISMVSLLAMAALAIDVVTLYVARTEVQRAADAAALAGAKAIADSGVTTLPPGDTNLPAAITLAESMATSAINAVVSASAPLNNRVAGSPPTEVGSPTFNNLATSNNNNPTVTVILQQTNLPTFFARIWGQSASTTSASATAEVYNPSNSVGGSFTGITPRCVKPWLVANLDPTNGGAHFIDPVTGAVVANLATLTATPFDIQADCPSGNPGCSPPANGSMQVQATPPIVQYLPMLVAPSTADTCPASGSGCAADLAVDYEEGVACCNAKTYSCGGTQPNADWDSTISPENGRATGAAALATECLIHASTTGATAGQDVLDYPSPWPSGPPQIIAGTANPMNGQNVTTSSSIVTIPIIDRTGFGNVTGPVTVLGFLQAFVNEVSDTPLHVGEINITVMNVVGCSSTPNGNTPIVGGNGASTIPVRLISTP
;
A
#
# COMPACT_ATOMS: atom_id res chain seq x y z
N MET A 1 -18.30 88.53 45.54
CA MET A 1 -18.91 87.59 44.57
C MET A 1 -18.01 87.53 43.34
N PRO A 2 -17.67 86.37 42.76
CA PRO A 2 -17.80 84.97 43.19
C PRO A 2 -16.44 84.25 43.42
N SER A 3 -16.53 83.04 43.96
CA SER A 3 -15.50 82.21 44.60
C SER A 3 -14.73 81.31 43.61
N ALA A 4 -13.43 81.13 43.84
CA ALA A 4 -12.50 80.35 43.00
C ALA A 4 -12.27 78.90 43.49
N ASP A 5 -13.32 78.23 43.97
CA ASP A 5 -13.18 76.95 44.70
C ASP A 5 -13.58 75.68 43.94
N TYR A 6 -13.70 75.70 42.60
CA TYR A 6 -14.18 74.51 41.86
C TYR A 6 -13.15 73.68 41.07
N LEU A 7 -11.84 73.96 41.17
CA LEU A 7 -10.83 73.23 40.36
C LEU A 7 -9.83 72.37 41.13
N ARG A 8 -10.05 72.12 42.43
CA ARG A 8 -9.06 71.40 43.26
C ARG A 8 -9.53 70.04 43.77
N GLY A 9 -9.94 69.15 42.84
CA GLY A 9 -10.37 67.79 43.20
C GLY A 9 -9.97 66.64 42.27
N ARG A 10 -9.38 66.88 41.08
CA ARG A 10 -9.14 65.82 40.08
C ARG A 10 -7.68 65.43 39.82
N ARG A 11 -6.71 66.01 40.55
CA ARG A 11 -5.27 65.78 40.28
C ARG A 11 -4.64 64.59 41.03
N SER A 12 -5.24 64.03 42.08
CA SER A 12 -4.61 62.95 42.86
C SER A 12 -4.94 61.51 42.43
N GLN A 13 -5.89 61.30 41.50
CA GLN A 13 -6.22 59.95 40.98
C GLN A 13 -5.49 59.57 39.68
N ARG A 14 -4.71 60.49 39.08
CA ARG A 14 -3.96 60.24 37.84
C ARG A 14 -2.70 59.38 38.04
N GLY A 15 -2.16 59.33 39.26
CA GLY A 15 -0.98 58.51 39.59
C GLY A 15 -1.29 57.03 39.82
N GLN A 16 -2.49 56.72 40.34
CA GLN A 16 -2.89 55.33 40.61
C GLN A 16 -3.38 54.63 39.33
N THR A 17 -4.03 55.36 38.42
CA THR A 17 -4.50 54.83 37.14
C THR A 17 -3.35 54.44 36.21
N ILE A 18 -2.26 55.22 36.15
CA ILE A 18 -1.09 54.87 35.34
C ILE A 18 -0.37 53.62 35.87
N LEU A 19 -0.32 53.41 37.19
CA LEU A 19 0.23 52.19 37.80
C LEU A 19 -0.61 50.96 37.47
N LEU A 20 -1.94 51.06 37.58
CA LEU A 20 -2.84 49.95 37.23
C LEU A 20 -2.74 49.59 35.74
N ILE A 21 -2.68 50.59 34.86
CA ILE A 21 -2.50 50.38 33.42
C ILE A 21 -1.14 49.71 33.15
N ALA A 22 -0.06 50.20 33.75
CA ALA A 22 1.27 49.63 33.57
C ALA A 22 1.32 48.15 34.01
N ILE A 23 0.75 47.81 35.17
CA ILE A 23 0.70 46.42 35.66
C ILE A 23 -0.16 45.56 34.73
N SER A 24 -1.32 46.06 34.28
CA SER A 24 -2.19 45.33 33.35
C SER A 24 -1.55 45.10 31.97
N MET A 25 -0.76 46.06 31.48
CA MET A 25 -0.08 45.94 30.20
C MET A 25 1.07 44.93 30.31
N VAL A 26 1.81 44.95 31.42
CA VAL A 26 2.85 43.95 31.70
C VAL A 26 2.25 42.54 31.82
N SER A 27 1.11 42.38 32.50
CA SER A 27 0.46 41.07 32.62
C SER A 27 -0.07 40.54 31.29
N LEU A 28 -0.66 41.40 30.45
CA LEU A 28 -1.11 41.03 29.11
C LEU A 28 0.06 40.64 28.20
N LEU A 29 1.18 41.38 28.24
CA LEU A 29 2.38 41.05 27.47
C LEU A 29 3.03 39.75 27.96
N ALA A 30 3.08 39.51 29.27
CA ALA A 30 3.59 38.26 29.84
C ALA A 30 2.73 37.05 29.44
N MET A 31 1.40 37.20 29.40
CA MET A 31 0.49 36.14 28.97
C MET A 31 0.61 35.87 27.46
N ALA A 32 0.70 36.91 26.63
CA ALA A 32 0.90 36.78 25.20
C ALA A 32 2.24 36.11 24.86
N ALA A 33 3.30 36.49 25.57
CA ALA A 33 4.62 35.89 25.49
C ALA A 33 4.61 34.38 25.76
N LEU A 34 3.98 33.97 26.88
CA LEU A 34 3.84 32.56 27.22
C LEU A 34 2.99 31.81 26.19
N ALA A 35 1.92 32.41 25.69
CA ALA A 35 1.08 31.80 24.67
C ALA A 35 1.87 31.50 23.37
N ILE A 36 2.76 32.40 22.93
CA ILE A 36 3.61 32.20 21.75
C ILE A 36 4.58 31.02 21.97
N ASP A 37 5.24 30.95 23.13
CA ASP A 37 6.16 29.85 23.44
C ASP A 37 5.43 28.49 23.51
N VAL A 38 4.22 28.45 24.09
CA VAL A 38 3.42 27.22 24.15
C VAL A 38 2.95 26.79 22.77
N VAL A 39 2.47 27.73 21.94
CA VAL A 39 2.01 27.42 20.58
C VAL A 39 3.17 26.90 19.71
N THR A 40 4.34 27.53 19.78
CA THR A 40 5.51 27.09 19.01
C THR A 40 5.99 25.70 19.43
N LEU A 41 6.01 25.40 20.73
CA LEU A 41 6.32 24.06 21.23
C LEU A 41 5.27 23.03 20.81
N TYR A 42 3.99 23.40 20.84
CA TYR A 42 2.89 22.52 20.44
C TYR A 42 2.97 22.17 18.95
N VAL A 43 3.23 23.15 18.08
CA VAL A 43 3.46 22.93 16.64
C VAL A 43 4.66 22.01 16.43
N ALA A 44 5.79 22.30 17.08
CA ALA A 44 6.98 21.45 16.98
C ALA A 44 6.68 20.00 17.39
N ARG A 45 5.94 19.78 18.48
CA ARG A 45 5.52 18.43 18.90
C ARG A 45 4.68 17.72 17.84
N THR A 46 3.75 18.41 17.20
CA THR A 46 2.93 17.82 16.12
C THR A 46 3.75 17.50 14.87
N GLU A 47 4.76 18.31 14.55
CA GLU A 47 5.70 18.04 13.45
C GLU A 47 6.59 16.83 13.75
N VAL A 48 7.13 16.70 14.98
CA VAL A 48 7.92 15.51 15.39
C VAL A 48 7.05 14.25 15.33
N GLN A 49 5.78 14.32 15.75
CA GLN A 49 4.89 13.15 15.68
C GLN A 49 4.63 12.74 14.22
N ARG A 50 4.31 13.68 13.33
CA ARG A 50 4.14 13.39 11.90
C ARG A 50 5.39 12.79 11.27
N ALA A 51 6.57 13.28 11.66
CA ALA A 51 7.84 12.73 11.22
C ALA A 51 8.04 11.30 11.72
N ALA A 52 7.70 11.01 12.98
CA ALA A 52 7.80 9.69 13.58
C ALA A 52 6.84 8.70 12.91
N ASP A 53 5.60 9.11 12.67
CA ASP A 53 4.58 8.30 11.98
C ASP A 53 5.02 7.94 10.56
N ALA A 54 5.54 8.91 9.81
CA ALA A 54 6.07 8.69 8.46
C ALA A 54 7.28 7.74 8.49
N ALA A 55 8.19 7.90 9.44
CA ALA A 55 9.37 7.05 9.58
C ALA A 55 8.99 5.61 9.96
N ALA A 56 8.05 5.43 10.91
CA ALA A 56 7.54 4.12 11.29
C ALA A 56 6.85 3.42 10.10
N LEU A 57 6.01 4.14 9.35
CA LEU A 57 5.34 3.57 8.16
C LEU A 57 6.35 3.18 7.06
N ALA A 58 7.37 4.01 6.82
CA ALA A 58 8.43 3.72 5.86
C ALA A 58 9.26 2.49 6.28
N GLY A 59 9.61 2.39 7.57
CA GLY A 59 10.29 1.21 8.12
C GLY A 59 9.45 -0.06 8.00
N ALA A 60 8.14 0.02 8.28
CA ALA A 60 7.23 -1.11 8.15
C ALA A 60 7.10 -1.55 6.68
N LYS A 61 7.01 -0.59 5.75
CA LYS A 61 6.95 -0.89 4.31
C LYS A 61 8.22 -1.58 3.84
N ALA A 62 9.39 -1.13 4.29
CA ALA A 62 10.66 -1.78 3.98
C ALA A 62 10.77 -3.20 4.55
N ILE A 63 10.21 -3.47 5.74
CA ILE A 63 10.09 -4.83 6.28
C ILE A 63 9.19 -5.68 5.38
N ALA A 64 8.04 -5.16 4.94
CA ALA A 64 7.17 -5.87 4.00
C ALA A 64 7.92 -6.18 2.69
N ASP A 65 8.61 -5.19 2.11
CA ASP A 65 9.34 -5.30 0.85
C ASP A 65 10.58 -6.20 0.90
N SER A 66 11.12 -6.49 2.08
CA SER A 66 12.22 -7.45 2.23
C SER A 66 11.80 -8.91 2.04
N GLY A 67 10.48 -9.19 2.11
CA GLY A 67 9.92 -10.53 2.07
C GLY A 67 10.19 -11.38 3.31
N VAL A 68 10.73 -10.82 4.40
CA VAL A 68 10.89 -11.59 5.66
C VAL A 68 9.57 -12.17 6.17
N THR A 69 8.46 -11.46 5.92
CA THR A 69 7.12 -11.84 6.35
C THR A 69 6.48 -12.95 5.52
N THR A 70 7.15 -13.39 4.45
CA THR A 70 6.68 -14.47 3.59
C THR A 70 7.41 -15.79 3.83
N LEU A 71 8.36 -15.82 4.78
CA LEU A 71 9.12 -17.02 5.12
C LEU A 71 8.49 -17.74 6.31
N PRO A 72 8.31 -19.08 6.24
CA PRO A 72 7.80 -19.83 7.37
C PRO A 72 8.82 -19.87 8.52
N PRO A 73 8.35 -20.02 9.77
CA PRO A 73 9.24 -20.29 10.90
C PRO A 73 10.10 -21.53 10.63
N GLY A 74 11.43 -21.37 10.58
CA GLY A 74 12.38 -22.46 10.32
C GLY A 74 12.94 -22.54 8.90
N ASP A 75 12.57 -21.62 7.99
CA ASP A 75 13.24 -21.50 6.69
C ASP A 75 14.74 -21.18 6.86
N THR A 76 15.60 -21.83 6.06
CA THR A 76 17.06 -21.62 6.10
C THR A 76 17.47 -20.19 5.76
N ASN A 77 16.65 -19.46 4.99
CA ASN A 77 16.90 -18.09 4.57
C ASN A 77 16.34 -17.04 5.53
N LEU A 78 15.54 -17.44 6.52
CA LEU A 78 14.92 -16.52 7.48
C LEU A 78 15.93 -15.62 8.20
N PRO A 79 17.09 -16.09 8.70
CA PRO A 79 18.08 -15.22 9.32
C PRO A 79 18.66 -14.15 8.37
N ALA A 80 18.86 -14.50 7.11
CA ALA A 80 19.37 -13.57 6.09
C ALA A 80 18.30 -12.53 5.71
N ALA A 81 17.04 -12.95 5.57
CA ALA A 81 15.92 -12.07 5.31
C ALA A 81 15.63 -11.10 6.47
N ILE A 82 15.79 -11.53 7.73
CA ILE A 82 15.71 -10.65 8.90
C ILE A 82 16.78 -9.56 8.83
N THR A 83 18.03 -9.94 8.56
CA THR A 83 19.14 -8.98 8.46
C THR A 83 18.90 -7.97 7.32
N LEU A 84 18.39 -8.45 6.18
CA LEU A 84 18.00 -7.60 5.06
C LEU A 84 16.86 -6.65 5.47
N ALA A 85 15.81 -7.15 6.10
CA ALA A 85 14.66 -6.36 6.57
C ALA A 85 15.07 -5.24 7.53
N GLU A 86 15.91 -5.53 8.51
CA GLU A 86 16.40 -4.53 9.47
C GLU A 86 17.25 -3.46 8.78
N SER A 87 18.11 -3.86 7.85
CA SER A 87 18.95 -2.93 7.08
C SER A 87 18.11 -2.01 6.18
N MET A 88 17.13 -2.58 5.47
CA MET A 88 16.22 -1.84 4.60
C MET A 88 15.35 -0.88 5.42
N ALA A 89 14.78 -1.34 6.52
CA ALA A 89 13.96 -0.51 7.40
C ALA A 89 14.75 0.64 8.00
N THR A 90 15.97 0.37 8.49
CA THR A 90 16.86 1.43 9.00
C THR A 90 17.20 2.44 7.89
N SER A 91 17.46 1.98 6.67
CA SER A 91 17.71 2.89 5.54
C SER A 91 16.49 3.75 5.18
N ALA A 92 15.29 3.17 5.21
CA ALA A 92 14.03 3.86 4.91
C ALA A 92 13.69 4.90 5.98
N ILE A 93 13.88 4.57 7.26
CA ILE A 93 13.71 5.50 8.38
C ILE A 93 14.71 6.67 8.25
N ASN A 94 15.98 6.38 7.99
CA ASN A 94 16.99 7.41 7.78
C ASN A 94 16.66 8.32 6.57
N ALA A 95 16.03 7.79 5.53
CA ALA A 95 15.58 8.56 4.37
C ALA A 95 14.41 9.51 4.68
N VAL A 96 13.69 9.32 5.79
CA VAL A 96 12.64 10.25 6.25
C VAL A 96 13.22 11.31 7.20
N VAL A 97 14.21 10.93 8.01
CA VAL A 97 14.67 11.71 9.17
C VAL A 97 15.96 12.51 8.90
N SER A 98 16.85 12.03 8.05
CA SER A 98 18.19 12.61 7.88
C SER A 98 18.19 13.88 7.03
N ALA A 99 18.91 14.93 7.46
CA ALA A 99 19.05 16.24 6.79
C ALA A 99 19.33 16.21 5.27
N SER A 100 20.01 15.16 4.82
CA SER A 100 20.43 14.93 3.44
C SER A 100 19.45 14.08 2.63
N ALA A 101 18.31 13.70 3.22
CA ALA A 101 17.40 12.77 2.61
C ALA A 101 16.38 13.46 1.68
N PRO A 102 15.97 12.79 0.59
CA PRO A 102 15.04 13.39 -0.39
C PRO A 102 13.65 13.70 0.19
N LEU A 103 13.24 13.04 1.28
CA LEU A 103 11.92 13.17 1.89
C LEU A 103 11.86 14.04 3.17
N ASN A 104 13.02 14.53 3.63
CA ASN A 104 13.24 15.45 4.77
C ASN A 104 11.99 16.00 5.48
N ASN A 105 11.48 15.28 6.49
CA ASN A 105 10.45 15.81 7.38
C ASN A 105 11.08 16.74 8.43
N ARG A 106 11.15 18.04 8.09
CA ARG A 106 11.73 19.07 8.97
C ARG A 106 10.76 19.44 10.08
N VAL A 107 11.31 19.57 11.29
CA VAL A 107 10.64 20.08 12.49
C VAL A 107 11.26 21.43 12.82
N ALA A 108 10.47 22.50 12.82
CA ALA A 108 10.95 23.88 13.03
C ALA A 108 12.17 24.24 12.13
N GLY A 109 12.19 23.74 10.89
CA GLY A 109 13.23 24.02 9.90
C GLY A 109 14.49 23.15 9.97
N SER A 110 14.62 22.29 10.98
CA SER A 110 15.75 21.35 11.15
C SER A 110 15.25 19.89 11.12
N PRO A 111 16.08 18.92 10.71
CA PRO A 111 15.73 17.51 10.79
C PRO A 111 15.69 17.05 12.26
N PRO A 112 14.70 16.24 12.66
CA PRO A 112 14.71 15.59 13.96
C PRO A 112 15.83 14.55 14.03
N THR A 113 16.28 14.24 15.25
CA THR A 113 17.28 13.20 15.52
C THR A 113 16.61 11.95 16.06
N GLU A 114 17.02 10.78 15.58
CA GLU A 114 16.59 9.50 16.16
C GLU A 114 17.14 9.34 17.58
N VAL A 115 16.30 8.84 18.48
CA VAL A 115 16.69 8.52 19.86
C VAL A 115 16.91 7.02 19.98
N GLY A 116 18.18 6.62 19.92
CA GLY A 116 18.55 5.21 19.85
C GLY A 116 18.32 4.62 18.45
N SER A 117 18.40 3.29 18.35
CA SER A 117 18.11 2.56 17.11
C SER A 117 16.62 2.20 17.05
N PRO A 118 16.01 2.13 15.85
CA PRO A 118 14.65 1.64 15.70
C PRO A 118 14.54 0.23 16.27
N THR A 119 13.42 -0.06 16.94
CA THR A 119 13.19 -1.38 17.50
C THR A 119 12.29 -2.19 16.58
N PHE A 120 12.75 -3.38 16.23
CA PHE A 120 12.02 -4.34 15.41
C PHE A 120 11.53 -5.47 16.31
N ASN A 121 10.23 -5.76 16.29
CA ASN A 121 9.63 -6.83 17.09
C ASN A 121 8.88 -7.82 16.20
N ASN A 122 8.83 -9.07 16.66
CA ASN A 122 8.19 -10.21 16.00
C ASN A 122 8.70 -10.48 14.56
N LEU A 123 9.92 -10.04 14.21
CA LEU A 123 10.54 -10.29 12.90
C LEU A 123 11.01 -11.75 12.73
N ALA A 124 11.31 -12.42 13.86
CA ALA A 124 11.93 -13.74 13.92
C ALA A 124 11.10 -14.78 14.67
N THR A 125 9.94 -14.40 15.21
CA THR A 125 9.23 -15.23 16.19
C THR A 125 8.06 -15.98 15.55
N SER A 126 7.92 -17.26 15.87
CA SER A 126 6.68 -18.04 15.68
C SER A 126 5.53 -17.58 16.59
N ASN A 127 5.66 -16.42 17.21
CA ASN A 127 4.63 -15.84 18.07
C ASN A 127 3.60 -15.24 17.11
N ASN A 128 2.32 -15.50 17.37
CA ASN A 128 1.19 -15.26 16.48
C ASN A 128 0.82 -13.78 16.27
N ASN A 129 1.81 -12.90 16.19
CA ASN A 129 1.67 -11.46 16.13
C ASN A 129 2.37 -10.94 14.88
N ASN A 130 1.76 -9.94 14.24
CA ASN A 130 2.35 -9.24 13.11
C ASN A 130 3.67 -8.54 13.51
N PRO A 131 4.66 -8.47 12.60
CA PRO A 131 5.87 -7.70 12.81
C PRO A 131 5.58 -6.22 13.04
N THR A 132 6.33 -5.60 13.95
CA THR A 132 6.20 -4.17 14.25
C THR A 132 7.54 -3.47 14.26
N VAL A 133 7.53 -2.20 13.88
CA VAL A 133 8.67 -1.28 13.97
C VAL A 133 8.28 -0.08 14.82
N THR A 134 9.13 0.29 15.77
CA THR A 134 8.95 1.50 16.58
C THR A 134 10.10 2.46 16.35
N VAL A 135 9.75 3.71 16.09
CA VAL A 135 10.70 4.81 15.84
C VAL A 135 10.45 5.90 16.89
N ILE A 136 11.53 6.37 17.51
CA ILE A 136 11.50 7.47 18.48
C ILE A 136 12.34 8.62 17.91
N LEU A 137 11.70 9.77 17.72
CA LEU A 137 12.33 10.98 17.21
C LEU A 137 12.35 12.06 18.28
N GLN A 138 13.39 12.89 18.25
CA GLN A 138 13.57 14.02 19.14
C GLN A 138 14.08 15.23 18.38
N GLN A 139 13.45 16.38 18.63
CA GLN A 139 13.96 17.67 18.22
C GLN A 139 14.56 18.36 19.44
N THR A 140 15.85 18.68 19.37
CA THR A 140 16.55 19.47 20.40
C THR A 140 16.68 20.92 19.95
N ASN A 141 16.97 21.81 20.92
CA ASN A 141 17.28 23.22 20.68
C ASN A 141 16.13 24.01 20.02
N LEU A 142 14.88 23.67 20.32
CA LEU A 142 13.75 24.48 19.90
C LEU A 142 13.83 25.86 20.57
N PRO A 143 13.78 26.96 19.80
CA PRO A 143 13.91 28.29 20.36
C PRO A 143 12.68 28.61 21.20
N THR A 144 12.92 29.02 22.44
CA THR A 144 11.92 29.68 23.27
C THR A 144 12.14 31.19 23.17
N PHE A 145 11.11 31.92 22.78
CA PHE A 145 11.22 33.36 22.54
C PHE A 145 11.22 34.12 23.86
N PHE A 146 10.26 33.84 24.74
CA PHE A 146 10.07 34.59 25.98
C PHE A 146 10.44 33.79 27.24
N ALA A 147 10.43 32.47 27.22
CA ALA A 147 10.90 31.62 28.34
C ALA A 147 12.40 31.83 28.62
N ARG A 148 13.13 32.41 27.67
CA ARG A 148 14.53 32.82 27.82
C ARG A 148 14.73 33.87 28.93
N ILE A 149 13.71 34.70 29.22
CA ILE A 149 13.72 35.63 30.37
C ILE A 149 13.87 34.89 31.70
N TRP A 150 13.38 33.65 31.77
CA TRP A 150 13.39 32.80 32.96
C TRP A 150 14.52 31.76 32.94
N GLY A 151 15.52 31.93 32.06
CA GLY A 151 16.68 31.04 31.96
C GLY A 151 16.46 29.78 31.12
N GLN A 152 15.26 29.55 30.58
CA GLN A 152 14.98 28.44 29.67
C GLN A 152 15.16 28.90 28.22
N SER A 153 16.32 28.64 27.64
CA SER A 153 16.70 29.11 26.30
C SER A 153 16.52 28.07 25.18
N ALA A 154 16.26 26.81 25.55
CA ALA A 154 16.05 25.71 24.63
C ALA A 154 15.04 24.73 25.23
N SER A 155 14.15 24.24 24.37
CA SER A 155 13.25 23.13 24.70
C SER A 155 13.55 21.92 23.81
N THR A 156 13.18 20.76 24.32
CA THR A 156 13.32 19.48 23.63
C THR A 156 11.96 18.81 23.58
N THR A 157 11.56 18.34 22.40
CA THR A 157 10.33 17.57 22.20
C THR A 157 10.65 16.24 21.57
N SER A 158 10.05 15.16 22.09
CA SER A 158 10.17 13.82 21.53
C SER A 158 8.80 13.25 21.16
N ALA A 159 8.78 12.39 20.15
CA ALA A 159 7.61 11.63 19.73
C ALA A 159 8.03 10.18 19.45
N SER A 160 7.07 9.26 19.59
CA SER A 160 7.25 7.86 19.25
C SER A 160 6.10 7.41 18.38
N ALA A 161 6.39 6.58 17.38
CA ALA A 161 5.38 5.97 16.54
C ALA A 161 5.70 4.50 16.33
N THR A 162 4.66 3.67 16.24
CA THR A 162 4.78 2.24 15.98
C THR A 162 3.89 1.88 14.79
N ALA A 163 4.47 1.22 13.81
CA ALA A 163 3.77 0.67 12.66
C ALA A 163 3.85 -0.85 12.66
N GLU A 164 2.80 -1.50 12.17
CA GLU A 164 2.74 -2.95 11.99
C GLU A 164 2.62 -3.32 10.52
N VAL A 165 3.12 -4.52 10.20
CA VAL A 165 2.98 -5.18 8.90
C VAL A 165 1.85 -6.20 9.01
N TYR A 166 0.63 -5.81 8.62
CA TYR A 166 -0.61 -6.55 8.92
C TYR A 166 -0.84 -7.75 8.00
N ASN A 167 -0.50 -8.97 8.45
CA ASN A 167 -0.85 -10.19 7.74
C ASN A 167 -2.20 -10.77 8.23
N PRO A 168 -3.29 -10.67 7.43
CA PRO A 168 -4.61 -11.17 7.82
C PRO A 168 -4.64 -12.69 7.99
N SER A 169 -3.83 -13.45 7.25
CA SER A 169 -3.79 -14.90 7.35
C SER A 169 -3.00 -15.41 8.58
N ASN A 170 -2.43 -14.51 9.39
CA ASN A 170 -1.75 -14.82 10.66
C ASN A 170 -2.33 -14.02 11.87
N SER A 171 -3.52 -13.44 11.73
CA SER A 171 -4.13 -12.63 12.79
C SER A 171 -4.82 -13.49 13.86
N VAL A 172 -4.27 -13.56 15.08
CA VAL A 172 -4.88 -14.30 16.21
C VAL A 172 -5.54 -13.32 17.19
N GLY A 173 -6.78 -13.61 17.59
CA GLY A 173 -7.54 -12.78 18.54
C GLY A 173 -9.05 -12.65 18.28
N GLY A 174 -9.60 -13.36 17.28
CA GLY A 174 -11.04 -13.40 17.04
C GLY A 174 -11.66 -12.11 16.47
N SER A 175 -10.90 -11.02 16.35
CA SER A 175 -11.28 -9.85 15.55
C SER A 175 -10.47 -9.83 14.25
N PHE A 176 -11.00 -10.51 13.24
CA PHE A 176 -10.55 -10.38 11.86
C PHE A 176 -11.03 -9.03 11.33
N THR A 177 -10.10 -8.15 10.95
CA THR A 177 -10.45 -7.01 10.12
C THR A 177 -10.37 -7.49 8.68
N GLY A 178 -11.52 -7.59 8.01
CA GLY A 178 -11.57 -8.05 6.63
C GLY A 178 -10.67 -7.22 5.73
N ILE A 179 -9.90 -7.91 4.88
CA ILE A 179 -9.15 -7.24 3.82
C ILE A 179 -10.19 -6.69 2.85
N THR A 180 -10.14 -5.38 2.66
CA THR A 180 -11.04 -4.65 1.77
C THR A 180 -10.21 -3.83 0.79
N PRO A 181 -9.43 -4.49 -0.11
CA PRO A 181 -8.63 -3.77 -1.09
C PRO A 181 -9.51 -2.88 -1.97
N ARG A 182 -8.91 -1.75 -2.37
CA ARG A 182 -9.37 -0.87 -3.45
C ARG A 182 -8.52 -1.11 -4.69
N CYS A 183 -8.94 -0.55 -5.83
CA CYS A 183 -8.24 -0.72 -7.11
C CYS A 183 -8.12 -2.19 -7.55
N VAL A 184 -9.07 -3.05 -7.14
CA VAL A 184 -9.10 -4.46 -7.53
C VAL A 184 -9.39 -4.55 -9.03
N LYS A 185 -8.54 -5.27 -9.76
CA LYS A 185 -8.71 -5.45 -11.21
C LYS A 185 -9.80 -6.48 -11.50
N PRO A 186 -10.59 -6.30 -12.58
CA PRO A 186 -11.74 -7.14 -12.89
C PRO A 186 -11.39 -8.49 -13.52
N TRP A 187 -10.35 -9.16 -13.00
CA TRP A 187 -9.92 -10.47 -13.43
C TRP A 187 -10.17 -11.47 -12.29
N LEU A 188 -11.28 -12.18 -12.32
CA LEU A 188 -11.60 -13.23 -11.34
C LEU A 188 -10.80 -14.47 -11.71
N VAL A 189 -9.57 -14.59 -11.20
CA VAL A 189 -8.64 -15.67 -11.53
C VAL A 189 -9.04 -16.96 -10.82
N ALA A 190 -8.92 -18.09 -11.52
CA ALA A 190 -9.15 -19.40 -10.93
C ALA A 190 -8.12 -19.69 -9.83
N ASN A 191 -8.56 -20.35 -8.76
CA ASN A 191 -7.70 -20.81 -7.68
C ASN A 191 -6.80 -22.00 -8.09
N LEU A 192 -5.95 -21.82 -9.09
CA LEU A 192 -5.07 -22.84 -9.69
C LEU A 192 -3.73 -22.22 -10.08
N ASP A 193 -2.64 -22.75 -9.52
CA ASP A 193 -1.26 -22.35 -9.81
C ASP A 193 -0.73 -23.08 -11.05
N PRO A 194 -0.53 -22.37 -12.19
CA PRO A 194 -0.02 -22.99 -13.41
C PRO A 194 1.44 -23.42 -13.31
N THR A 195 2.22 -22.82 -12.41
CA THR A 195 3.64 -23.10 -12.20
C THR A 195 3.87 -24.33 -11.33
N ASN A 196 2.80 -24.80 -10.65
CA ASN A 196 2.83 -25.94 -9.74
C ASN A 196 1.75 -26.98 -10.09
N GLY A 197 1.59 -27.28 -11.38
CA GLY A 197 0.73 -28.36 -11.86
C GLY A 197 -0.76 -28.20 -11.55
N GLY A 198 -1.23 -26.97 -11.31
CA GLY A 198 -2.62 -26.68 -10.98
C GLY A 198 -2.98 -26.86 -9.51
N ALA A 199 -2.00 -26.86 -8.59
CA ALA A 199 -2.26 -26.80 -7.16
C ALA A 199 -3.07 -25.53 -6.80
N HIS A 200 -3.89 -25.56 -5.75
CA HIS A 200 -4.62 -24.34 -5.36
C HIS A 200 -3.68 -23.26 -4.83
N PHE A 201 -3.96 -21.98 -5.11
CA PHE A 201 -3.31 -20.86 -4.42
C PHE A 201 -3.74 -20.79 -2.96
N ILE A 202 -5.03 -21.01 -2.72
CA ILE A 202 -5.70 -20.94 -1.42
C ILE A 202 -6.47 -22.23 -1.20
N ASP A 203 -6.35 -22.84 -0.03
CA ASP A 203 -7.22 -23.95 0.35
C ASP A 203 -8.67 -23.42 0.51
N PRO A 204 -9.63 -23.88 -0.31
CA PRO A 204 -11.00 -23.36 -0.29
C PRO A 204 -11.76 -23.68 1.00
N VAL A 205 -11.28 -24.64 1.81
CA VAL A 205 -11.91 -25.02 3.07
C VAL A 205 -11.41 -24.12 4.20
N THR A 206 -10.08 -23.99 4.34
CA THR A 206 -9.47 -23.25 5.44
C THR A 206 -9.25 -21.76 5.14
N GLY A 207 -9.27 -21.39 3.86
CA GLY A 207 -8.91 -20.07 3.32
C GLY A 207 -7.44 -19.71 3.55
N ALA A 208 -6.59 -20.69 3.87
CA ALA A 208 -5.15 -20.53 4.02
C ALA A 208 -4.45 -20.60 2.66
N VAL A 209 -3.36 -19.86 2.49
CA VAL A 209 -2.50 -19.96 1.31
C VAL A 209 -1.77 -21.30 1.33
N VAL A 210 -1.73 -22.02 0.21
CA VAL A 210 -1.11 -23.36 0.12
C VAL A 210 0.42 -23.25 0.19
N ALA A 211 1.07 -24.14 0.93
CA ALA A 211 2.53 -24.16 1.07
C ALA A 211 3.24 -24.51 -0.26
N ASN A 212 4.49 -24.05 -0.42
CA ASN A 212 5.36 -24.28 -1.59
C ASN A 212 5.06 -23.45 -2.85
N LEU A 213 4.45 -22.28 -2.72
CA LEU A 213 4.36 -21.28 -3.81
C LEU A 213 5.69 -20.56 -4.08
N ALA A 214 6.83 -21.11 -3.64
CA ALA A 214 8.13 -20.43 -3.71
C ALA A 214 8.61 -20.16 -5.13
N THR A 215 8.17 -20.96 -6.12
CA THR A 215 8.44 -20.77 -7.54
C THR A 215 7.57 -19.69 -8.16
N LEU A 216 6.35 -19.50 -7.65
CA LEU A 216 5.30 -18.67 -8.23
C LEU A 216 5.71 -17.21 -8.39
N THR A 217 6.59 -16.71 -7.53
CA THR A 217 6.93 -15.28 -7.47
C THR A 217 8.13 -14.87 -8.31
N ALA A 218 8.80 -15.84 -8.93
CA ALA A 218 9.91 -15.59 -9.85
C ALA A 218 9.59 -16.07 -11.28
N THR A 219 8.59 -16.92 -11.46
CA THR A 219 8.20 -17.43 -12.77
C THR A 219 6.94 -16.71 -13.27
N PRO A 220 7.04 -15.89 -14.32
CA PRO A 220 5.87 -15.26 -14.92
C PRO A 220 4.95 -16.30 -15.57
N PHE A 221 3.66 -16.00 -15.60
CA PHE A 221 2.65 -16.79 -16.29
C PHE A 221 1.53 -15.90 -16.85
N ASP A 222 0.78 -16.42 -17.81
CA ASP A 222 -0.29 -15.67 -18.46
C ASP A 222 -1.64 -15.93 -17.79
N ILE A 223 -2.47 -14.89 -17.69
CA ILE A 223 -3.89 -15.03 -17.38
C ILE A 223 -4.72 -14.89 -18.66
N GLN A 224 -5.58 -15.87 -18.90
CA GLN A 224 -6.39 -15.98 -20.12
C GLN A 224 -7.88 -15.93 -19.78
N ALA A 225 -8.70 -15.27 -20.59
CA ALA A 225 -10.13 -15.22 -20.31
C ALA A 225 -10.78 -16.59 -20.61
N ASP A 226 -11.61 -17.13 -19.70
CA ASP A 226 -12.41 -18.35 -19.96
C ASP A 226 -13.65 -18.03 -20.80
N CYS A 227 -13.46 -17.33 -21.91
CA CYS A 227 -14.53 -16.83 -22.77
C CYS A 227 -14.36 -17.39 -24.20
N PRO A 228 -15.43 -17.91 -24.82
CA PRO A 228 -15.35 -18.42 -26.18
C PRO A 228 -15.06 -17.30 -27.19
N SER A 229 -14.11 -17.56 -28.09
CA SER A 229 -13.74 -16.61 -29.13
C SER A 229 -14.89 -16.36 -30.11
N GLY A 230 -14.99 -15.11 -30.59
CA GLY A 230 -15.98 -14.71 -31.61
C GLY A 230 -17.39 -14.43 -31.09
N ASN A 231 -17.63 -14.50 -29.78
CA ASN A 231 -18.89 -14.09 -29.15
C ASN A 231 -18.77 -12.70 -28.50
N PRO A 232 -19.83 -11.87 -28.52
CA PRO A 232 -19.81 -10.53 -27.94
C PRO A 232 -19.77 -10.53 -26.41
N GLY A 233 -20.03 -11.67 -25.76
CA GLY A 233 -19.99 -11.83 -24.31
C GLY A 233 -19.26 -13.10 -23.87
N CYS A 234 -18.96 -13.18 -22.58
CA CYS A 234 -18.36 -14.32 -21.94
C CYS A 234 -19.45 -15.29 -21.45
N SER A 235 -19.75 -16.31 -22.24
CA SER A 235 -20.46 -17.48 -21.71
C SER A 235 -19.43 -18.58 -21.52
N PRO A 236 -18.94 -18.82 -20.29
CA PRO A 236 -17.89 -19.79 -20.05
C PRO A 236 -18.33 -21.19 -20.50
N PRO A 237 -17.38 -22.09 -20.81
CA PRO A 237 -17.68 -23.40 -21.37
C PRO A 237 -18.70 -24.18 -20.53
N ALA A 238 -19.58 -24.91 -21.22
CA ALA A 238 -20.73 -25.65 -20.66
C ALA A 238 -20.40 -26.70 -19.57
N ASN A 239 -19.12 -26.93 -19.29
CA ASN A 239 -18.65 -27.81 -18.21
C ASN A 239 -18.51 -27.08 -16.85
N GLY A 240 -18.73 -25.76 -16.79
CA GLY A 240 -18.85 -25.01 -15.53
C GLY A 240 -17.57 -24.93 -14.69
N SER A 241 -16.40 -25.06 -15.32
CA SER A 241 -15.12 -24.97 -14.60
C SER A 241 -14.00 -24.33 -15.39
N MET A 242 -13.29 -23.41 -14.75
CA MET A 242 -12.06 -22.80 -15.25
C MET A 242 -10.91 -23.80 -15.26
N GLN A 243 -9.94 -23.58 -16.13
CA GLN A 243 -8.80 -24.44 -16.45
C GLN A 243 -7.46 -23.78 -16.13
N VAL A 244 -6.44 -24.62 -16.14
CA VAL A 244 -5.04 -24.25 -15.96
C VAL A 244 -4.20 -25.10 -16.90
N GLN A 245 -3.10 -24.54 -17.40
CA GLN A 245 -2.12 -25.20 -18.25
C GLN A 245 -0.73 -24.95 -17.67
N ALA A 246 0.13 -25.97 -17.69
CA ALA A 246 1.49 -25.87 -17.11
C ALA A 246 2.55 -25.40 -18.12
N THR A 247 2.36 -25.65 -19.42
CA THR A 247 3.35 -25.31 -20.46
C THR A 247 2.67 -24.82 -21.75
N PRO A 248 2.80 -23.53 -22.10
CA PRO A 248 3.20 -22.44 -21.21
C PRO A 248 2.30 -22.35 -19.97
N PRO A 249 2.77 -21.79 -18.85
CA PRO A 249 1.96 -21.66 -17.65
C PRO A 249 0.85 -20.63 -17.88
N ILE A 250 -0.40 -21.07 -17.84
CA ILE A 250 -1.59 -20.25 -18.06
C ILE A 250 -2.66 -20.61 -17.03
N VAL A 251 -3.30 -19.61 -16.45
CA VAL A 251 -4.51 -19.80 -15.63
C VAL A 251 -5.65 -18.96 -16.17
N GLN A 252 -6.84 -19.54 -16.19
CA GLN A 252 -8.01 -18.83 -16.69
C GLN A 252 -8.56 -17.81 -15.66
N TYR A 253 -9.22 -16.77 -16.17
CA TYR A 253 -9.99 -15.79 -15.39
C TYR A 253 -11.37 -15.54 -16.00
N LEU A 254 -12.32 -15.06 -15.20
CA LEU A 254 -13.60 -14.52 -15.65
C LEU A 254 -13.62 -12.99 -15.48
N PRO A 255 -14.25 -12.24 -16.40
CA PRO A 255 -14.43 -10.81 -16.20
C PRO A 255 -15.34 -10.51 -15.01
N MET A 256 -14.92 -9.61 -14.14
CA MET A 256 -15.74 -9.11 -13.04
C MET A 256 -16.68 -8.01 -13.52
N LEU A 257 -17.93 -8.02 -13.04
CA LEU A 257 -18.84 -6.92 -13.23
C LEU A 257 -18.36 -5.72 -12.39
N VAL A 258 -17.98 -4.66 -13.09
CA VAL A 258 -17.54 -3.40 -12.51
C VAL A 258 -18.50 -2.28 -12.89
N ALA A 259 -18.59 -1.28 -12.02
CA ALA A 259 -19.32 -0.06 -12.28
C ALA A 259 -18.36 1.10 -12.04
N PRO A 260 -18.07 1.93 -13.06
CA PRO A 260 -17.20 3.08 -12.89
C PRO A 260 -17.83 4.09 -11.94
N SER A 261 -16.98 4.82 -11.23
CA SER A 261 -17.36 5.81 -10.24
C SER A 261 -16.62 7.11 -10.47
N THR A 262 -17.25 8.24 -10.16
CA THR A 262 -16.58 9.55 -10.20
C THR A 262 -15.43 9.69 -9.19
N ALA A 263 -15.28 8.72 -8.27
CA ALA A 263 -14.17 8.63 -7.33
C ALA A 263 -12.99 7.79 -7.87
N ASP A 264 -13.12 7.19 -9.06
CA ASP A 264 -12.09 6.38 -9.68
C ASP A 264 -10.93 7.26 -10.14
N THR A 265 -9.72 6.71 -10.06
CA THR A 265 -8.50 7.42 -10.41
C THR A 265 -7.81 6.68 -11.56
N CYS A 266 -7.80 7.32 -12.73
CA CYS A 266 -7.20 6.76 -13.93
C CYS A 266 -5.77 7.32 -14.14
N PRO A 267 -4.87 6.56 -14.78
CA PRO A 267 -3.61 7.09 -15.27
C PRO A 267 -3.85 8.33 -16.16
N ALA A 268 -2.98 9.33 -16.06
CA ALA A 268 -3.10 10.53 -16.90
C ALA A 268 -2.96 10.15 -18.38
N SER A 269 -3.76 10.77 -19.24
CA SER A 269 -3.98 10.44 -20.66
C SER A 269 -2.78 10.66 -21.61
N GLY A 270 -1.54 10.60 -21.11
CA GLY A 270 -0.31 10.90 -21.86
C GLY A 270 0.15 9.82 -22.85
N SER A 271 -0.43 8.62 -22.80
CA SER A 271 -0.03 7.46 -23.63
C SER A 271 -1.06 7.05 -24.71
N GLY A 272 -2.06 7.88 -25.02
CA GLY A 272 -3.14 7.52 -25.97
C GLY A 272 -4.31 6.74 -25.33
N CYS A 273 -4.16 6.35 -24.07
CA CYS A 273 -5.11 5.65 -23.21
C CYS A 273 -6.58 6.12 -23.17
N ALA A 274 -6.85 7.43 -23.24
CA ALA A 274 -8.17 7.94 -22.83
C ALA A 274 -9.23 7.96 -23.94
N ALA A 275 -8.84 7.74 -25.21
CA ALA A 275 -9.76 7.85 -26.34
C ALA A 275 -10.51 6.54 -26.65
N ASP A 276 -10.02 5.40 -26.15
CA ASP A 276 -10.43 4.06 -26.58
C ASP A 276 -11.07 3.18 -25.48
N LEU A 277 -11.20 3.66 -24.24
CA LEU A 277 -11.94 2.97 -23.18
C LEU A 277 -13.44 3.21 -23.37
N ALA A 278 -14.12 2.26 -23.99
CA ALA A 278 -15.52 2.39 -24.42
C ALA A 278 -16.51 1.68 -23.49
N VAL A 279 -16.03 0.80 -22.60
CA VAL A 279 -16.87 -0.01 -21.70
C VAL A 279 -16.38 0.02 -20.25
N ASP A 280 -17.31 -0.07 -19.30
CA ASP A 280 -17.08 -0.08 -17.85
C ASP A 280 -15.96 -1.05 -17.42
N TYR A 281 -15.86 -2.19 -18.10
CA TYR A 281 -14.81 -3.19 -17.87
C TYR A 281 -13.39 -2.65 -18.16
N GLU A 282 -13.21 -1.96 -19.29
CA GLU A 282 -11.92 -1.39 -19.69
C GLU A 282 -11.49 -0.28 -18.73
N GLU A 283 -12.43 0.55 -18.29
CA GLU A 283 -12.17 1.56 -17.26
C GLU A 283 -11.78 0.91 -15.93
N GLY A 284 -12.46 -0.17 -15.52
CA GLY A 284 -12.11 -0.95 -14.33
C GLY A 284 -10.72 -1.61 -14.39
N VAL A 285 -10.27 -1.99 -15.59
CA VAL A 285 -8.90 -2.51 -15.81
C VAL A 285 -7.87 -1.38 -15.78
N ALA A 286 -8.07 -0.30 -16.54
CA ALA A 286 -7.10 0.78 -16.67
C ALA A 286 -6.97 1.62 -15.40
N CYS A 287 -8.08 1.86 -14.70
CA CYS A 287 -8.15 2.78 -13.57
C CYS A 287 -8.11 2.06 -12.22
N CYS A 288 -7.85 2.82 -11.16
CA CYS A 288 -8.13 2.39 -9.80
C CYS A 288 -9.59 2.68 -9.47
N ASN A 289 -10.40 1.63 -9.35
CA ASN A 289 -11.77 1.73 -8.89
C ASN A 289 -11.83 1.93 -7.35
N ALA A 290 -12.63 2.90 -6.91
CA ALA A 290 -12.77 3.25 -5.49
C ALA A 290 -13.59 2.24 -4.68
N LYS A 291 -14.33 1.33 -5.35
CA LYS A 291 -15.09 0.26 -4.71
C LYS A 291 -14.14 -0.68 -3.98
N THR A 292 -14.46 -0.91 -2.71
CA THR A 292 -13.76 -1.89 -1.87
C THR A 292 -14.38 -3.26 -2.05
N TYR A 293 -13.54 -4.29 -2.17
CA TYR A 293 -14.00 -5.68 -2.23
C TYR A 293 -13.58 -6.39 -0.96
N SER A 294 -14.53 -6.84 -0.15
CA SER A 294 -14.23 -7.72 0.98
C SER A 294 -14.00 -9.15 0.47
N CYS A 295 -13.01 -9.85 0.99
CA CYS A 295 -12.88 -11.29 0.76
C CYS A 295 -13.29 -12.10 1.99
N GLY A 296 -13.60 -13.38 1.76
CA GLY A 296 -14.07 -14.30 2.79
C GLY A 296 -15.57 -14.18 3.11
N GLY A 297 -16.04 -15.06 4.01
CA GLY A 297 -17.45 -15.24 4.33
C GLY A 297 -18.13 -16.33 3.47
N THR A 298 -19.38 -16.67 3.82
CA THR A 298 -20.19 -17.68 3.10
C THR A 298 -21.11 -17.07 2.04
N GLN A 299 -21.05 -15.74 1.86
CA GLN A 299 -21.88 -14.99 0.94
C GLN A 299 -21.04 -14.50 -0.24
N PRO A 300 -21.61 -14.49 -1.46
CA PRO A 300 -20.97 -13.85 -2.60
C PRO A 300 -20.65 -12.38 -2.33
N ASN A 301 -19.49 -11.94 -2.80
CA ASN A 301 -18.92 -10.62 -2.53
C ASN A 301 -18.42 -9.91 -3.81
N ALA A 302 -18.57 -10.55 -4.96
CA ALA A 302 -18.40 -9.98 -6.29
C ALA A 302 -19.39 -10.64 -7.25
N ASP A 303 -19.59 -10.01 -8.42
CA ASP A 303 -20.37 -10.58 -9.52
C ASP A 303 -19.46 -10.72 -10.73
N TRP A 304 -19.56 -11.84 -11.44
CA TRP A 304 -18.88 -12.01 -12.74
C TRP A 304 -19.81 -11.52 -13.86
N ASP A 305 -19.23 -11.05 -14.97
CA ASP A 305 -19.97 -10.44 -16.08
C ASP A 305 -19.97 -11.33 -17.34
N SER A 306 -21.12 -11.92 -17.65
CA SER A 306 -21.27 -12.71 -18.87
C SER A 306 -21.42 -11.90 -20.16
N THR A 307 -21.63 -10.60 -20.06
CA THR A 307 -21.98 -9.74 -21.20
C THR A 307 -20.78 -9.19 -21.94
N ILE A 308 -19.60 -9.19 -21.30
CA ILE A 308 -18.35 -8.70 -21.87
C ILE A 308 -17.49 -9.87 -22.34
N SER A 309 -16.81 -9.71 -23.48
CA SER A 309 -15.80 -10.65 -23.97
C SER A 309 -14.42 -9.97 -23.91
N PRO A 310 -13.57 -10.29 -22.91
CA PRO A 310 -12.28 -9.62 -22.70
C PRO A 310 -11.33 -9.72 -23.91
N GLU A 311 -11.36 -10.86 -24.60
CA GLU A 311 -10.52 -11.13 -25.77
C GLU A 311 -11.21 -10.76 -27.09
N ASN A 312 -12.55 -10.81 -27.15
CA ASN A 312 -13.37 -10.59 -28.36
C ASN A 312 -12.78 -11.22 -29.66
N GLY A 313 -12.11 -12.37 -29.53
CA GLY A 313 -11.45 -13.08 -30.62
C GLY A 313 -10.24 -12.38 -31.28
N ARG A 314 -9.52 -11.47 -30.59
CA ARG A 314 -8.34 -10.77 -31.14
C ARG A 314 -7.23 -10.50 -30.12
N ALA A 315 -6.02 -10.39 -30.66
CA ALA A 315 -4.79 -9.88 -30.05
C ALA A 315 -4.89 -8.48 -29.38
N THR A 316 -5.98 -7.75 -29.62
CA THR A 316 -6.23 -6.36 -29.18
C THR A 316 -7.63 -6.26 -28.58
N GLY A 317 -8.03 -7.23 -27.74
CA GLY A 317 -9.31 -7.22 -27.05
C GLY A 317 -9.38 -6.13 -25.97
N ALA A 318 -10.57 -5.97 -25.37
CA ALA A 318 -10.83 -4.99 -24.32
C ALA A 318 -9.86 -5.11 -23.12
N ALA A 319 -9.55 -6.34 -22.70
CA ALA A 319 -8.59 -6.58 -21.63
C ALA A 319 -7.16 -6.18 -22.02
N ALA A 320 -6.72 -6.52 -23.24
CA ALA A 320 -5.38 -6.19 -23.74
C ALA A 320 -5.16 -4.67 -23.79
N LEU A 321 -6.06 -3.94 -24.47
CA LEU A 321 -5.96 -2.48 -24.62
C LEU A 321 -6.00 -1.74 -23.28
N ALA A 322 -6.91 -2.14 -22.39
CA ALA A 322 -7.00 -1.53 -21.07
C ALA A 322 -5.79 -1.88 -20.18
N THR A 323 -5.20 -3.05 -20.36
CA THR A 323 -3.97 -3.46 -19.64
C THR A 323 -2.76 -2.70 -20.14
N GLU A 324 -2.60 -2.55 -21.46
CA GLU A 324 -1.56 -1.68 -22.04
C GLU A 324 -1.66 -0.28 -21.46
N CYS A 325 -2.88 0.23 -21.33
CA CYS A 325 -3.11 1.51 -20.71
C CYS A 325 -2.69 1.56 -19.23
N LEU A 326 -3.09 0.55 -18.44
CA LEU A 326 -2.73 0.41 -17.03
C LEU A 326 -1.20 0.48 -16.82
N ILE A 327 -0.44 -0.21 -17.68
CA ILE A 327 1.02 -0.30 -17.56
C ILE A 327 1.77 0.76 -18.36
N HIS A 328 1.06 1.71 -18.98
CA HIS A 328 1.61 2.72 -19.89
C HIS A 328 2.40 2.14 -21.08
N ALA A 329 2.05 0.93 -21.52
CA ALA A 329 2.59 0.35 -22.75
C ALA A 329 1.91 0.99 -23.97
N SER A 330 2.69 1.22 -25.02
CA SER A 330 2.19 1.75 -26.29
C SER A 330 1.67 0.68 -27.25
N THR A 331 2.06 -0.59 -27.03
CA THR A 331 1.67 -1.79 -27.78
C THR A 331 1.90 -3.04 -26.92
N THR A 332 1.48 -4.22 -27.40
CA THR A 332 1.85 -5.52 -26.82
C THR A 332 3.38 -5.73 -26.80
N GLY A 333 3.86 -6.56 -25.88
CA GLY A 333 5.25 -6.99 -25.74
C GLY A 333 6.06 -6.25 -24.67
N ALA A 334 7.20 -6.84 -24.28
CA ALA A 334 7.94 -6.50 -23.07
C ALA A 334 8.70 -5.16 -23.11
N THR A 335 8.72 -4.49 -24.27
CA THR A 335 9.57 -3.31 -24.53
C THR A 335 8.77 -2.09 -24.97
N ALA A 336 7.46 -2.07 -24.69
CA ALA A 336 6.53 -1.08 -25.19
C ALA A 336 6.35 0.15 -24.30
N GLY A 337 7.11 0.26 -23.20
CA GLY A 337 7.17 1.46 -22.34
C GLY A 337 6.83 1.22 -20.87
N GLN A 338 6.37 0.02 -20.53
CA GLN A 338 6.01 -0.39 -19.17
C GLN A 338 7.22 -0.48 -18.24
N ASP A 339 6.93 -0.44 -16.93
CA ASP A 339 7.91 -0.67 -15.88
C ASP A 339 8.37 -2.14 -15.88
N VAL A 340 9.60 -2.38 -15.43
CA VAL A 340 10.22 -3.71 -15.38
C VAL A 340 10.44 -4.12 -13.93
N LEU A 341 10.01 -5.34 -13.58
CA LEU A 341 10.31 -5.96 -12.29
C LEU A 341 11.56 -6.82 -12.40
N ASP A 342 12.59 -6.48 -11.63
CA ASP A 342 13.85 -7.21 -11.55
C ASP A 342 14.01 -7.88 -10.18
N TYR A 343 14.42 -9.14 -10.17
CA TYR A 343 14.72 -9.91 -8.96
C TYR A 343 16.22 -10.19 -8.92
N PRO A 344 16.99 -9.54 -8.04
CA PRO A 344 18.42 -9.77 -7.96
C PRO A 344 18.72 -11.22 -7.55
N SER A 345 19.37 -11.96 -8.45
CA SER A 345 19.78 -13.35 -8.25
C SER A 345 21.27 -13.45 -7.86
N PRO A 346 21.64 -14.27 -6.85
CA PRO A 346 20.77 -15.13 -6.06
C PRO A 346 20.04 -14.35 -4.97
N TRP A 347 18.74 -14.59 -4.76
CA TRP A 347 18.05 -14.11 -3.55
C TRP A 347 18.66 -14.81 -2.32
N PRO A 348 18.91 -14.12 -1.18
CA PRO A 348 18.53 -12.74 -0.82
C PRO A 348 19.66 -11.70 -1.02
N SER A 349 20.28 -11.62 -2.22
CA SER A 349 21.28 -10.59 -2.51
C SER A 349 20.70 -9.16 -2.58
N GLY A 350 19.39 -9.02 -2.73
CA GLY A 350 18.67 -7.75 -2.65
C GLY A 350 17.14 -7.93 -2.75
N PRO A 351 16.36 -6.87 -2.46
CA PRO A 351 14.92 -6.88 -2.69
C PRO A 351 14.61 -6.77 -4.20
N PRO A 352 13.41 -7.18 -4.63
CA PRO A 352 12.97 -6.89 -5.99
C PRO A 352 12.96 -5.39 -6.26
N GLN A 353 13.37 -5.02 -7.46
CA GLN A 353 13.48 -3.64 -7.90
C GLN A 353 12.51 -3.41 -9.05
N ILE A 354 11.81 -2.28 -9.01
CA ILE A 354 10.99 -1.85 -10.14
C ILE A 354 11.76 -0.74 -10.85
N ILE A 355 12.05 -0.96 -12.12
CA ILE A 355 12.74 0.00 -12.97
C ILE A 355 11.68 0.67 -13.83
N ALA A 356 11.60 1.99 -13.74
CA ALA A 356 10.66 2.79 -14.49
C ALA A 356 10.89 2.63 -16.01
N GLY A 357 9.80 2.34 -16.73
CA GLY A 357 9.81 2.15 -18.18
C GLY A 357 10.05 3.43 -18.97
N THR A 358 10.15 3.33 -20.29
CA THR A 358 10.40 4.50 -21.15
C THR A 358 9.22 5.48 -21.21
N ALA A 359 8.00 5.02 -20.91
CA ALA A 359 6.81 5.87 -20.79
C ALA A 359 6.66 6.50 -19.40
N ASN A 360 7.51 6.14 -18.44
CA ASN A 360 7.50 6.67 -17.10
C ASN A 360 8.40 7.93 -17.00
N PRO A 361 7.97 9.02 -16.33
CA PRO A 361 8.80 10.21 -16.12
C PRO A 361 10.15 9.93 -15.44
N MET A 362 10.25 8.82 -14.71
CA MET A 362 11.45 8.36 -14.01
C MET A 362 12.25 7.31 -14.82
N ASN A 363 12.07 7.22 -16.14
CA ASN A 363 12.69 6.24 -17.04
C ASN A 363 14.12 5.81 -16.63
N GLY A 364 14.29 4.51 -16.40
CA GLY A 364 15.57 3.88 -16.04
C GLY A 364 15.98 4.05 -14.58
N GLN A 365 15.18 4.74 -13.76
CA GLN A 365 15.39 4.86 -12.31
C GLN A 365 14.60 3.80 -11.55
N ASN A 366 15.11 3.42 -10.38
CA ASN A 366 14.37 2.56 -9.47
C ASN A 366 13.21 3.34 -8.84
N VAL A 367 12.01 2.76 -8.90
CA VAL A 367 10.79 3.33 -8.33
C VAL A 367 10.23 2.40 -7.26
N THR A 368 9.60 2.99 -6.24
CA THR A 368 8.98 2.26 -5.13
C THR A 368 7.49 1.99 -5.34
N THR A 369 6.89 2.61 -6.35
CA THR A 369 5.47 2.49 -6.72
C THR A 369 5.36 2.42 -8.23
N SER A 370 4.48 1.56 -8.73
CA SER A 370 4.19 1.39 -10.16
C SER A 370 2.72 1.07 -10.37
N SER A 371 2.16 1.49 -11.51
CA SER A 371 0.81 1.11 -11.94
C SER A 371 0.71 -0.33 -12.41
N SER A 372 1.85 -0.97 -12.70
CA SER A 372 1.94 -2.40 -13.01
C SER A 372 1.67 -3.30 -11.80
N ILE A 373 1.72 -2.77 -10.57
CA ILE A 373 1.36 -3.52 -9.37
C ILE A 373 -0.16 -3.53 -9.22
N VAL A 374 -0.76 -4.72 -9.33
CA VAL A 374 -2.21 -4.92 -9.32
C VAL A 374 -2.65 -5.87 -8.22
N THR A 375 -3.89 -5.69 -7.77
CA THR A 375 -4.59 -6.65 -6.91
C THR A 375 -5.66 -7.37 -7.72
N ILE A 376 -5.60 -8.69 -7.75
CA ILE A 376 -6.42 -9.56 -8.60
C ILE A 376 -7.21 -10.52 -7.69
N PRO A 377 -8.55 -10.58 -7.78
CA PRO A 377 -9.35 -11.48 -6.97
C PRO A 377 -9.21 -12.94 -7.42
N ILE A 378 -9.14 -13.85 -6.45
CA ILE A 378 -9.12 -15.30 -6.67
C ILE A 378 -10.50 -15.86 -6.33
N ILE A 379 -11.08 -16.62 -7.25
CA ILE A 379 -12.33 -17.34 -7.05
C ILE A 379 -12.12 -18.85 -7.16
N ASP A 380 -13.06 -19.63 -6.65
CA ASP A 380 -13.07 -21.06 -6.94
C ASP A 380 -13.24 -21.28 -8.46
N ARG A 381 -12.64 -22.36 -8.97
CA ARG A 381 -12.70 -22.71 -10.39
C ARG A 381 -14.10 -23.15 -10.83
N THR A 382 -15.07 -23.30 -9.92
CA THR A 382 -16.46 -23.70 -10.17
C THR A 382 -17.44 -22.79 -9.43
N GLY A 383 -18.75 -23.00 -9.63
CA GLY A 383 -19.80 -22.32 -8.85
C GLY A 383 -20.38 -21.07 -9.53
N PHE A 384 -20.05 -20.83 -10.80
CA PHE A 384 -20.66 -19.79 -11.63
C PHE A 384 -21.56 -20.42 -12.71
N GLY A 385 -22.61 -19.70 -13.11
CA GLY A 385 -23.55 -20.12 -14.15
C GLY A 385 -23.10 -19.71 -15.57
N ASN A 386 -24.02 -19.77 -16.54
CA ASN A 386 -23.78 -19.28 -17.90
C ASN A 386 -24.22 -17.81 -18.12
N VAL A 387 -24.66 -17.15 -17.05
CA VAL A 387 -25.15 -15.76 -17.03
C VAL A 387 -24.53 -15.01 -15.86
N THR A 388 -24.37 -13.69 -16.01
CA THR A 388 -23.89 -12.74 -14.99
C THR A 388 -24.48 -13.08 -13.63
N GLY A 389 -23.63 -13.20 -12.62
CA GLY A 389 -24.09 -13.66 -11.33
C GLY A 389 -23.04 -13.63 -10.22
N PRO A 390 -23.44 -14.04 -9.02
CA PRO A 390 -22.62 -13.94 -7.83
C PRO A 390 -21.46 -14.94 -7.82
N VAL A 391 -20.31 -14.50 -7.32
CA VAL A 391 -19.14 -15.32 -7.00
C VAL A 391 -18.55 -14.94 -5.64
N THR A 392 -17.84 -15.88 -5.04
CA THR A 392 -17.16 -15.66 -3.76
C THR A 392 -15.65 -15.56 -3.98
N VAL A 393 -15.09 -14.40 -3.62
CA VAL A 393 -13.64 -14.15 -3.60
C VAL A 393 -13.03 -14.85 -2.39
N LEU A 394 -12.19 -15.85 -2.67
CA LEU A 394 -11.43 -16.65 -1.69
C LEU A 394 -10.20 -15.89 -1.17
N GLY A 395 -9.67 -14.98 -1.97
CA GLY A 395 -8.51 -14.15 -1.64
C GLY A 395 -8.07 -13.30 -2.80
N PHE A 396 -6.85 -12.78 -2.71
CA PHE A 396 -6.28 -11.88 -3.71
C PHE A 396 -4.86 -12.30 -4.07
N LEU A 397 -4.55 -12.33 -5.37
CA LEU A 397 -3.19 -12.23 -5.85
C LEU A 397 -2.81 -10.76 -5.87
N GLN A 398 -1.61 -10.47 -5.44
CA GLN A 398 -0.94 -9.26 -5.86
C GLN A 398 0.11 -9.65 -6.87
N ALA A 399 0.04 -9.02 -8.03
CA ALA A 399 0.93 -9.34 -9.12
C ALA A 399 1.49 -8.06 -9.74
N PHE A 400 2.63 -8.22 -10.38
CA PHE A 400 3.17 -7.24 -11.30
C PHE A 400 2.79 -7.66 -12.71
N VAL A 401 2.12 -6.78 -13.45
CA VAL A 401 1.82 -6.98 -14.87
C VAL A 401 3.09 -6.66 -15.66
N ASN A 402 3.70 -7.68 -16.25
CA ASN A 402 4.96 -7.53 -16.99
C ASN A 402 4.71 -6.99 -18.40
N GLU A 403 3.67 -7.47 -19.05
CA GLU A 403 3.31 -7.11 -20.41
C GLU A 403 1.91 -7.62 -20.76
N VAL A 404 1.40 -7.13 -21.89
CA VAL A 404 0.42 -7.87 -22.68
C VAL A 404 1.21 -8.68 -23.70
N SER A 405 1.08 -10.00 -23.66
CA SER A 405 1.89 -10.94 -24.43
C SER A 405 1.77 -10.67 -25.93
N ASP A 406 2.92 -10.63 -26.62
CA ASP A 406 3.03 -10.58 -28.08
C ASP A 406 3.39 -11.95 -28.68
N THR A 407 3.44 -12.99 -27.85
CA THR A 407 3.90 -14.31 -28.25
C THR A 407 2.91 -15.00 -29.20
N PRO A 408 3.39 -15.68 -30.26
CA PRO A 408 2.50 -16.37 -31.19
C PRO A 408 1.64 -17.40 -30.46
N LEU A 409 0.32 -17.38 -30.71
CA LEU A 409 -0.74 -18.19 -30.08
C LEU A 409 -1.31 -17.67 -28.74
N HIS A 410 -0.64 -16.71 -28.08
CA HIS A 410 -1.07 -16.13 -26.80
C HIS A 410 -1.12 -14.60 -26.86
N VAL A 411 -1.23 -14.02 -28.06
CA VAL A 411 -1.24 -12.57 -28.25
C VAL A 411 -2.45 -11.96 -27.57
N GLY A 412 -2.23 -10.94 -26.73
CA GLY A 412 -3.28 -10.25 -25.99
C GLY A 412 -3.57 -10.83 -24.60
N GLU A 413 -2.93 -11.95 -24.23
CA GLU A 413 -2.98 -12.47 -22.86
C GLU A 413 -2.16 -11.58 -21.92
N ILE A 414 -2.55 -11.54 -20.64
CA ILE A 414 -1.92 -10.65 -19.67
C ILE A 414 -0.85 -11.44 -18.93
N ASN A 415 0.42 -11.06 -19.10
CA ASN A 415 1.53 -11.72 -18.45
C ASN A 415 1.78 -11.10 -17.07
N ILE A 416 1.78 -11.93 -16.03
CA ILE A 416 1.95 -11.48 -14.65
C ILE A 416 3.05 -12.24 -13.92
N THR A 417 3.74 -11.54 -13.02
CA THR A 417 4.59 -12.14 -11.99
C THR A 417 3.89 -11.94 -10.65
N VAL A 418 3.53 -13.03 -9.97
CA VAL A 418 2.88 -12.92 -8.65
C VAL A 418 3.89 -12.41 -7.64
N MET A 419 3.56 -11.34 -6.93
CA MET A 419 4.39 -10.82 -5.85
C MET A 419 3.95 -11.42 -4.51
N ASN A 420 2.65 -11.59 -4.31
CA ASN A 420 2.09 -12.09 -3.07
C ASN A 420 0.73 -12.77 -3.31
N VAL A 421 0.36 -13.68 -2.41
CA VAL A 421 -0.96 -14.31 -2.37
C VAL A 421 -1.52 -14.10 -0.98
N VAL A 422 -2.75 -13.61 -0.90
CA VAL A 422 -3.43 -13.41 0.38
C VAL A 422 -4.75 -14.16 0.38
N GLY A 423 -4.86 -15.15 1.28
CA GLY A 423 -6.06 -15.95 1.47
C GLY A 423 -6.96 -15.40 2.58
N CYS A 424 -8.26 -15.59 2.43
CA CYS A 424 -9.26 -15.11 3.36
C CYS A 424 -9.76 -16.29 4.19
N SER A 425 -9.07 -16.54 5.31
CA SER A 425 -9.32 -17.69 6.17
C SER A 425 -10.74 -17.72 6.73
N SER A 426 -11.35 -18.90 6.74
CA SER A 426 -12.67 -19.16 7.33
C SER A 426 -12.60 -19.70 8.76
N THR A 427 -11.44 -20.24 9.19
CA THR A 427 -11.20 -20.84 10.52
C THR A 427 -9.78 -20.52 11.03
N PRO A 428 -9.57 -19.51 11.89
CA PRO A 428 -8.24 -18.99 12.23
C PRO A 428 -7.34 -19.86 13.14
N ASN A 429 -7.68 -21.13 13.40
CA ASN A 429 -7.07 -21.89 14.50
C ASN A 429 -6.47 -23.24 14.05
N GLY A 430 -5.51 -23.25 13.12
CA GLY A 430 -4.80 -24.51 12.89
C GLY A 430 -3.64 -24.54 11.90
N ASN A 431 -3.59 -23.68 10.88
CA ASN A 431 -2.65 -23.89 9.77
C ASN A 431 -1.67 -22.73 9.59
N THR A 432 -0.49 -23.09 9.07
CA THR A 432 0.72 -22.26 8.99
C THR A 432 0.58 -21.05 8.05
N PRO A 433 1.31 -19.95 8.34
CA PRO A 433 1.19 -18.64 7.67
C PRO A 433 1.65 -18.59 6.20
N ILE A 434 1.31 -17.47 5.55
CA ILE A 434 1.54 -17.12 4.12
C ILE A 434 2.99 -17.33 3.67
N VAL A 435 3.14 -18.02 2.54
CA VAL A 435 4.38 -18.15 1.79
C VAL A 435 4.23 -17.45 0.44
N GLY A 436 4.72 -16.21 0.35
CA GLY A 436 5.12 -15.59 -0.92
C GLY A 436 6.58 -15.92 -1.19
N GLY A 437 6.87 -16.72 -2.23
CA GLY A 437 8.26 -17.00 -2.60
C GLY A 437 9.10 -15.73 -2.77
N ASN A 438 10.39 -15.80 -2.46
CA ASN A 438 11.41 -14.91 -3.00
C ASN A 438 11.20 -13.39 -2.85
N GLY A 439 10.82 -12.91 -1.65
CA GLY A 439 11.38 -11.64 -1.20
C GLY A 439 10.58 -10.34 -1.39
N ALA A 440 9.33 -10.34 -1.85
CA ALA A 440 8.47 -9.15 -1.78
C ALA A 440 7.14 -9.48 -1.11
N SER A 441 6.90 -8.89 0.06
CA SER A 441 5.62 -9.03 0.74
C SER A 441 4.76 -7.79 0.53
N THR A 442 3.71 -7.98 -0.25
CA THR A 442 2.54 -7.12 -0.43
C THR A 442 1.69 -6.80 0.80
N ILE A 443 2.24 -6.88 2.02
CA ILE A 443 1.43 -6.82 3.22
C ILE A 443 1.11 -5.37 3.56
N PRO A 444 -0.18 -5.03 3.81
CA PRO A 444 -0.55 -3.67 4.20
C PRO A 444 0.14 -3.29 5.50
N VAL A 445 0.63 -2.05 5.56
CA VAL A 445 1.22 -1.47 6.75
C VAL A 445 0.27 -0.47 7.38
N ARG A 446 0.16 -0.48 8.72
CA ARG A 446 -0.67 0.50 9.44
C ARG A 446 0.03 1.01 10.70
N LEU A 447 -0.28 2.24 11.07
CA LEU A 447 0.11 2.79 12.37
C LEU A 447 -0.77 2.20 13.46
N ILE A 448 -0.15 1.83 14.58
CA ILE A 448 -0.82 1.29 15.78
C ILE A 448 -0.51 2.06 17.05
N SER A 449 0.40 3.03 17.00
CA SER A 449 0.57 3.98 18.08
C SER A 449 -0.66 4.88 18.20
N THR A 450 -1.15 5.06 19.43
CA THR A 450 -2.17 6.07 19.73
C THR A 450 -1.55 7.47 19.62
N PRO A 451 -2.21 8.45 19.00
CA PRO A 451 -1.71 9.83 18.86
C PRO A 451 -1.53 10.57 20.18
#